data_AF-A0A9D7QIR3-F1
#
_entry.id   AF-A0A9D7QIR3-F1
#
_cell.length_a   1.000
_cell.length_b   1.000
_cell.length_c   1.000
_cell.angle_alpha   90.00
_cell.angle_beta   90.00
_cell.angle_gamma   90.00
#
_symmetry.space_group_name_H-M   'P 1'
#
loop_
_entity.id
_entity.type
_entity.pdbx_description
1 polymer ?
#
loop_
_entity_poly.entity_id
_entity_poly.type
_entity_poly.pdbx_seq_one_letter_code
_entity_poly.pdbx_strand_id
1 'polypeptide(L)'
;MRQPPTKAQPRHPATRFTRPRRSLCQAWNLKRIIAGGHACQLRPAYSKLTPGDYAKRVIWGELYDPALRFQLDEGFDFCCILPGYLPTNSEESLGNASLIVWLNRGV
;
A
#
# COMPACT_ATOMS: atom_id res chain seq x y z
N MET A 1 12.09 -2.63 -33.88
CA MET A 1 10.78 -3.23 -33.58
C MET A 1 10.22 -2.53 -32.35
N ARG A 2 9.15 -1.75 -32.49
CA ARG A 2 8.51 -1.06 -31.35
C ARG A 2 7.60 -2.08 -30.65
N GLN A 3 7.80 -2.31 -29.36
CA GLN A 3 6.87 -3.10 -28.56
C GLN A 3 5.47 -2.46 -28.63
N PRO A 4 4.39 -3.27 -28.68
CA PRO A 4 3.04 -2.72 -28.70
C PRO A 4 2.79 -1.95 -27.39
N PRO A 5 1.92 -0.93 -27.40
CA PRO A 5 1.56 -0.22 -26.19
C PRO A 5 0.91 -1.21 -25.21
N THR A 6 1.57 -1.44 -24.08
CA THR A 6 1.02 -2.17 -22.93
C THR A 6 -0.33 -1.53 -22.57
N LYS A 7 -1.40 -2.33 -22.54
CA LYS A 7 -2.76 -1.89 -22.21
C LYS A 7 -2.69 -0.89 -21.05
N ALA A 8 -3.18 0.33 -21.26
CA ALA A 8 -3.14 1.37 -20.23
C ALA A 8 -3.95 0.90 -19.01
N GLN A 9 -3.24 0.54 -17.94
CA GLN A 9 -3.83 0.22 -16.64
C GLN A 9 -4.75 1.39 -16.21
N PRO A 10 -5.97 1.15 -15.72
CA PRO A 10 -6.85 2.23 -15.26
C PRO A 10 -6.12 3.08 -14.20
N ARG A 11 -6.05 4.39 -14.44
CA ARG A 11 -5.29 5.31 -13.57
C ARG A 11 -6.11 5.62 -12.33
N HIS A 12 -5.78 5.00 -11.20
CA HIS A 12 -6.41 5.33 -9.93
C HIS A 12 -6.19 6.82 -9.59
N PRO A 13 -7.18 7.60 -9.13
CA PRO A 13 -7.06 9.05 -8.92
C PRO A 13 -5.88 9.44 -8.03
N ALA A 14 -5.60 8.61 -7.01
CA ALA A 14 -4.52 8.85 -6.07
C ALA A 14 -3.11 8.77 -6.69
N THR A 15 -2.97 8.18 -7.89
CA THR A 15 -1.72 8.14 -8.66
C THR A 15 -1.15 9.55 -8.91
N ARG A 16 -2.04 10.55 -9.04
CA ARG A 16 -1.64 11.95 -9.25
C ARG A 16 -0.90 12.54 -8.04
N PHE A 17 -1.07 11.96 -6.85
CA PHE A 17 -0.37 12.38 -5.62
C PHE A 17 0.86 11.52 -5.31
N THR A 18 0.85 10.23 -5.65
CA THR A 18 1.98 9.32 -5.40
C THR A 18 3.16 9.61 -6.33
N ARG A 19 2.91 9.86 -7.62
CA ARG A 19 3.98 10.11 -8.61
C ARG A 19 4.85 11.34 -8.29
N PRO A 20 4.29 12.53 -7.99
CA PRO A 20 5.11 13.69 -7.64
C PRO A 20 6.02 13.46 -6.43
N ARG A 21 5.55 12.71 -5.42
CA ARG A 21 6.36 12.36 -4.23
C ARG A 21 7.57 11.50 -4.62
N ARG A 22 7.39 10.53 -5.52
CA ARG A 22 8.49 9.70 -6.06
C ARG A 22 9.48 10.53 -6.86
N SER A 23 8.99 11.41 -7.73
CA SER A 23 9.84 12.34 -8.49
C SER A 23 10.66 13.25 -7.57
N LEU A 24 10.07 13.76 -6.50
CA LEU A 24 10.78 14.55 -5.49
C LEU A 24 11.85 13.74 -4.76
N CYS A 25 11.49 12.52 -4.34
CA CYS A 25 12.41 11.57 -3.69
C CYS A 25 13.64 11.29 -4.57
N GLN A 26 13.42 11.11 -5.88
CA GLN A 26 14.49 10.95 -6.87
C GLN A 26 15.33 12.22 -7.05
N ALA A 27 14.68 13.38 -7.23
CA ALA A 27 15.37 14.65 -7.43
C ALA A 27 16.29 15.03 -6.27
N TRP A 28 15.95 14.63 -5.05
CA TRP A 28 16.72 14.90 -3.84
C TRP A 28 17.61 13.74 -3.39
N ASN A 29 17.77 12.71 -4.22
CA ASN A 29 18.61 11.55 -3.94
C ASN A 29 18.26 10.84 -2.60
N LEU A 30 16.97 10.86 -2.24
CA LEU A 30 16.48 10.23 -1.02
C LEU A 30 16.34 8.72 -1.24
N LYS A 31 16.68 7.93 -0.22
CA LYS A 31 16.73 6.46 -0.32
C LYS A 31 15.37 5.80 -0.55
N ARG A 32 14.30 6.35 0.06
CA ARG A 32 12.98 5.70 0.11
C ARG A 32 11.89 6.64 0.58
N ILE A 33 10.65 6.28 0.28
CA ILE A 33 9.43 6.82 0.89
C ILE A 33 8.87 5.74 1.80
N ILE A 34 8.55 6.11 3.04
CA ILE A 34 7.88 5.23 4.01
C ILE A 34 6.51 5.83 4.29
N ALA A 35 5.46 5.01 4.28
CA ALA A 35 4.12 5.45 4.63
C ALA A 35 3.44 4.44 5.56
N GLY A 36 2.71 4.95 6.56
CA GLY A 36 1.75 4.20 7.35
C GLY A 36 0.35 4.57 6.87
N GLY A 37 -0.46 3.58 6.50
CA GLY A 37 -1.80 3.81 5.97
C GLY A 37 -2.85 2.86 6.55
N HIS A 38 -4.09 3.34 6.60
CA HIS A 38 -5.28 2.54 6.89
C HIS A 38 -5.40 1.44 5.84
N ALA A 39 -5.13 0.20 6.22
CA ALA A 39 -4.94 -0.88 5.25
C ALA A 39 -5.50 -2.23 5.72
N CYS A 40 -6.26 -2.23 6.81
CA CYS A 40 -7.05 -3.39 7.16
C CYS A 40 -8.46 -2.89 7.34
N GLN A 41 -9.29 -2.96 6.30
CA GLN A 41 -10.73 -3.03 6.51
C GLN A 41 -11.03 -4.48 6.94
N LEU A 42 -10.81 -4.78 8.22
CA LEU A 42 -11.22 -6.04 8.83
C LEU A 42 -12.75 -6.05 8.89
N ARG A 43 -13.38 -6.26 7.73
CA ARG A 43 -14.83 -6.46 7.63
C ARG A 43 -15.23 -7.61 8.57
N PRO A 44 -16.48 -7.66 9.07
CA PRO A 44 -16.94 -8.75 9.93
C PRO A 44 -16.69 -10.15 9.36
N ALA A 45 -16.69 -10.28 8.03
CA ALA A 45 -16.34 -11.51 7.29
C ALA A 45 -14.91 -12.04 7.57
N TYR A 46 -14.00 -11.16 8.01
CA TYR A 46 -12.60 -11.46 8.32
C TYR A 46 -12.27 -11.37 9.81
N SER A 47 -13.29 -11.30 10.67
CA SER A 47 -13.15 -11.24 12.14
C SER A 47 -12.31 -12.37 12.76
N LYS A 48 -12.11 -13.47 12.03
CA LYS A 48 -11.28 -14.62 12.44
C LYS A 48 -9.80 -14.49 12.06
N LEU A 49 -9.42 -13.49 11.26
CA LEU A 49 -8.05 -13.29 10.80
C LEU A 49 -7.34 -12.27 11.69
N THR A 50 -6.06 -12.54 11.98
CA THR A 50 -5.20 -11.50 12.53
C THR A 50 -4.92 -10.42 11.46
N PRO A 51 -4.62 -9.17 11.82
CA PRO A 51 -4.25 -8.14 10.85
C PRO A 51 -3.07 -8.55 9.94
N GLY A 52 -2.11 -9.31 10.51
CA GLY A 52 -0.98 -9.84 9.76
C GLY A 52 -1.41 -10.89 8.72
N ASP A 53 -2.31 -11.81 9.10
CA ASP A 53 -2.84 -12.81 8.17
C ASP A 53 -3.71 -12.18 7.09
N TYR A 54 -4.52 -11.18 7.45
CA TYR A 54 -5.27 -10.38 6.48
C TYR A 54 -4.33 -9.76 5.44
N ALA A 55 -3.28 -9.06 5.87
CA ALA A 55 -2.32 -8.42 4.97
C ALA A 55 -1.61 -9.45 4.07
N LYS A 56 -1.19 -10.60 4.61
CA LYS A 56 -0.61 -11.69 3.80
C LYS A 56 -1.56 -12.15 2.70
N ARG A 57 -2.83 -12.38 3.03
CA ARG A 57 -3.83 -12.81 2.06
C ARG A 57 -4.11 -11.74 1.00
N VAL A 58 -4.05 -10.46 1.34
CA VAL A 58 -4.13 -9.38 0.34
C VAL A 58 -2.91 -9.38 -0.58
N ILE A 59 -1.71 -9.53 -0.04
CA ILE A 59 -0.45 -9.58 -0.81
C ILE A 59 -0.46 -10.79 -1.76
N TRP A 60 -0.97 -11.94 -1.32
CA TRP A 60 -1.12 -13.14 -2.15
C TRP A 60 -2.31 -13.08 -3.11
N GLY A 61 -3.14 -12.04 -3.03
CA GLY A 61 -4.30 -11.87 -3.91
C GLY A 61 -5.51 -12.73 -3.57
N GLU A 62 -5.52 -13.39 -2.40
CA GLU A 62 -6.68 -14.13 -1.88
C GLU A 62 -7.77 -13.18 -1.36
N LEU A 63 -7.36 -12.02 -0.84
CA LEU A 63 -8.26 -10.95 -0.40
C LEU A 63 -8.04 -9.69 -1.21
N TYR A 64 -9.13 -8.93 -1.41
CA TYR A 64 -9.08 -7.65 -2.10
C TYR A 64 -9.31 -6.49 -1.13
N ASP A 65 -8.22 -5.78 -0.82
CA ASP A 65 -8.23 -4.51 -0.10
C ASP A 65 -7.90 -3.38 -1.08
N PRO A 66 -8.84 -2.47 -1.40
CA PRO A 66 -8.61 -1.42 -2.40
C PRO A 66 -7.46 -0.49 -2.04
N ALA A 67 -7.27 -0.19 -0.75
CA ALA A 67 -6.26 0.76 -0.30
C ALA A 67 -4.87 0.16 -0.33
N LEU A 68 -4.68 -1.03 0.26
CA LEU A 68 -3.39 -1.72 0.24
C LEU A 68 -3.02 -2.14 -1.18
N ARG A 69 -3.98 -2.66 -1.96
CA ARG A 69 -3.71 -3.09 -3.34
C ARG A 69 -3.26 -1.92 -4.22
N PHE A 70 -3.89 -0.76 -4.11
CA PHE A 70 -3.46 0.44 -4.84
C PHE A 70 -2.01 0.81 -4.52
N GLN A 71 -1.59 0.75 -3.26
CA GLN A 71 -0.21 1.07 -2.88
C GLN A 71 0.79 0.05 -3.46
N LEU A 72 0.45 -1.24 -3.40
CA LEU A 72 1.25 -2.31 -4.00
C LEU A 72 1.37 -2.12 -5.53
N ASP A 73 0.26 -1.82 -6.21
CA ASP A 73 0.22 -1.57 -7.66
C ASP A 73 1.04 -0.32 -8.05
N GLU A 74 1.15 0.67 -7.16
CA GLU A 74 2.03 1.83 -7.33
C GLU A 74 3.52 1.52 -7.10
N GLY A 75 3.85 0.31 -6.69
CA GLY A 75 5.22 -0.20 -6.50
C GLY A 75 5.76 -0.05 -5.08
N PHE A 76 4.90 0.13 -4.08
CA PHE A 76 5.30 0.01 -2.69
C PHE A 76 5.36 -1.46 -2.28
N ASP A 77 6.34 -1.77 -1.44
CA ASP A 77 6.48 -3.06 -0.78
C ASP A 77 5.84 -2.99 0.62
N PHE A 78 5.16 -4.07 1.02
CA PHE A 78 4.65 -4.20 2.38
C PHE A 78 5.78 -4.60 3.35
N CYS A 79 5.90 -3.88 4.47
CA CYS A 79 6.87 -4.18 5.51
C CYS A 79 6.26 -4.98 6.66
N CYS A 80 5.29 -4.40 7.36
CA CYS A 80 4.68 -4.98 8.55
C CYS A 80 3.37 -4.28 8.92
N ILE A 81 2.68 -4.84 9.91
CA ILE A 81 1.58 -4.16 10.60
C ILE A 81 2.14 -3.35 11.77
N LEU A 82 1.69 -2.11 11.89
CA LEU A 82 1.91 -1.24 13.03
C LEU A 82 0.71 -1.33 13.99
N PRO A 83 0.88 -1.96 15.17
CA PRO A 83 -0.20 -2.05 16.15
C PRO A 83 -0.45 -0.72 16.83
N GLY A 84 -1.73 -0.40 17.08
CA GLY A 84 -2.14 0.81 17.80
C GLY A 84 -1.73 2.13 17.14
N TYR A 85 -1.44 2.12 15.84
CA TYR A 85 -1.03 3.31 15.08
C TYR A 85 -2.10 4.41 15.11
N LEU A 86 -3.38 4.03 15.05
CA LEU A 86 -4.53 4.94 15.06
C LEU A 86 -5.60 4.40 16.03
N PRO A 87 -5.45 4.63 17.35
CA PRO A 87 -6.29 4.00 18.37
C PRO A 87 -7.77 4.43 18.31
N THR A 88 -8.08 5.57 17.69
CA THR A 88 -9.44 6.10 17.54
C THR A 88 -10.25 5.44 16.41
N ASN A 89 -9.61 4.68 15.52
CA ASN A 89 -10.24 4.13 14.32
C ASN A 89 -10.49 2.61 14.46
N SER A 90 -11.02 2.23 15.63
CA SER A 90 -11.10 0.86 16.13
C SER A 90 -12.05 -0.05 15.35
N GLU A 91 -13.08 0.49 14.71
CA GLU A 91 -14.13 -0.33 14.07
C GLU A 91 -13.68 -0.97 12.75
N GLU A 92 -12.84 -0.30 11.96
CA GLU A 92 -12.43 -0.83 10.64
C GLU A 92 -11.11 -1.59 10.68
N SER A 93 -10.12 -1.13 11.46
CA SER A 93 -8.75 -1.69 11.44
C SER A 93 -8.23 -2.19 12.79
N LEU A 94 -9.08 -2.22 13.83
CA LEU A 94 -8.68 -2.50 15.22
C LEU A 94 -7.53 -1.59 15.69
N GLY A 95 -7.45 -0.37 15.14
CA GLY A 95 -6.39 0.60 15.42
C GLY A 95 -5.02 0.29 14.81
N ASN A 96 -4.92 -0.71 13.94
CA ASN A 96 -3.67 -1.08 13.25
C ASN A 96 -3.52 -0.31 11.92
N ALA A 97 -2.27 -0.17 11.46
CA ALA A 97 -1.94 0.35 10.13
C ALA A 97 -0.96 -0.58 9.40
N SER A 98 -0.94 -0.54 8.07
CA SER A 98 0.14 -1.19 7.31
C SER A 98 1.28 -0.21 7.08
N LEU A 99 2.50 -0.67 7.35
CA LEU A 99 3.72 0.01 6.97
C LEU A 99 4.11 -0.45 5.57
N ILE A 100 4.27 0.51 4.67
CA ILE A 100 4.69 0.29 3.29
C ILE A 100 5.91 1.15 2.97
N VAL A 101 6.73 0.67 2.04
CA VAL A 101 7.94 1.36 1.60
C VAL A 101 8.02 1.39 0.08
N TRP A 102 8.35 2.54 -0.48
CA TRP A 102 8.80 2.64 -1.87
C TRP A 102 10.30 2.90 -1.87
N LEU A 103 11.06 1.95 -2.42
CA LEU A 103 12.50 2.06 -2.52
C LEU A 103 12.89 2.87 -3.76
N ASN A 104 13.75 3.86 -3.57
CA ASN A 104 14.32 4.58 -4.68
C ASN A 104 15.49 3.78 -5.26
N ARG A 105 15.19 2.91 -6.24
CA ARG A 105 16.15 1.97 -6.84
C ARG A 105 17.18 2.64 -7.77
N GLY A 106 17.10 3.96 -7.96
CA GLY A 106 18.01 4.74 -8.80
C GLY A 106 19.10 5.47 -8.01
N VAL A 107 19.18 5.25 -6.70
CA VAL A 107 20.17 5.84 -5.77
C VAL A 107 21.03 4.74 -5.17
#